data_AF-D2XMX8-F1
#
_entry.id   AF-D2XMX8-F1
#
_cell.length_a   1.000
_cell.length_b   1.000
_cell.length_c   1.000
_cell.angle_alpha   90.00
_cell.angle_beta   90.00
_cell.angle_gamma   90.00
#
_symmetry.space_group_name_H-M   'P 1'
#
loop_
_entity.id
_entity.type
_entity.pdbx_description
1 polymer ?
#
loop_
_entity_poly.entity_id
_entity_poly.type
_entity_poly.pdbx_seq_one_letter_code
_entity_poly.pdbx_strand_id
1 'polypeptide(L)'
;RIDRTCMKDTIIGGEKTPSLKLKKGTVVQIPIYAIHRNPDFFRIPTLSTREVPRKDESVAEMTFQAFGGGPRVCIGMRFAMSEMKIALAKLISRFKITDSPQTKLTL
;
A
#
# COMPACT_ATOMS: atom_id res chain seq x y z
N ARG A 1 -7.56 7.65 10.90
CA ARG A 1 -7.94 8.92 10.25
C ARG A 1 -6.78 9.42 9.38
N ILE A 2 -6.85 9.17 8.07
CA ILE A 2 -5.79 9.53 7.10
C ILE A 2 -6.04 10.91 6.46
N ASP A 3 -7.24 11.45 6.60
CA ASP A 3 -7.59 12.78 6.14
C ASP A 3 -6.92 13.89 6.96
N ARG A 4 -6.81 15.06 6.34
CA ARG A 4 -6.28 16.29 6.92
C ARG A 4 -7.25 17.42 6.63
N THR A 5 -7.47 18.28 7.61
CA THR A 5 -8.24 19.52 7.42
C THR A 5 -7.27 20.67 7.24
N CYS A 6 -7.51 21.47 6.21
CA CYS A 6 -6.74 22.67 5.93
C CYS A 6 -6.98 23.72 7.03
N MET A 7 -5.92 24.13 7.74
CA MET A 7 -6.04 25.03 8.90
C MET A 7 -6.05 26.53 8.51
N LYS A 8 -5.53 26.85 7.32
CA LYS A 8 -5.43 28.19 6.75
C LYS A 8 -5.47 28.11 5.24
N ASP A 9 -5.97 29.14 4.56
CA ASP A 9 -5.91 29.23 3.11
C ASP A 9 -4.47 29.04 2.64
N THR A 10 -4.27 28.08 1.75
CA THR A 10 -2.93 27.66 1.31
C THR A 10 -2.94 27.18 -0.13
N ILE A 11 -1.77 27.12 -0.73
CA ILE A 11 -1.54 26.51 -2.03
C ILE A 11 -0.66 25.28 -1.82
N ILE A 12 -1.01 24.16 -2.42
CA ILE A 12 -0.18 22.95 -2.45
C ILE A 12 0.20 22.62 -3.91
N GLY A 13 1.31 21.92 -4.12
CA GLY A 13 1.86 21.68 -5.47
C GLY A 13 2.67 22.88 -5.99
N GLY A 14 3.21 22.78 -7.21
CA GLY A 14 3.93 23.88 -7.88
C GLY A 14 5.23 23.51 -8.59
N GLU A 15 5.98 22.52 -8.12
CA GLU A 15 7.26 22.12 -8.77
C GLU A 15 7.09 20.96 -9.76
N LYS A 16 6.47 19.86 -9.32
CA LYS A 16 6.27 18.62 -10.12
C LYS A 16 4.80 18.26 -10.33
N THR A 17 3.89 19.01 -9.73
CA THR A 17 2.45 18.77 -9.77
C THR A 17 1.69 20.09 -9.91
N PRO A 18 0.47 20.09 -10.48
CA PRO A 18 -0.36 21.28 -10.58
C PRO A 18 -0.59 21.94 -9.23
N SER A 19 -0.60 23.28 -9.22
CA SER A 19 -0.90 24.04 -8.01
C SER A 19 -2.40 23.99 -7.69
N LEU A 20 -2.73 23.69 -6.44
CA LEU A 20 -4.10 23.59 -5.94
C LEU A 20 -4.29 24.56 -4.78
N LYS A 21 -5.22 25.50 -4.91
CA LYS A 21 -5.63 26.42 -3.85
C LYS A 21 -6.64 25.73 -2.94
N LEU A 22 -6.33 25.64 -1.65
CA LEU A 22 -7.19 25.05 -0.63
C LEU A 22 -7.63 26.14 0.35
N LYS A 23 -8.94 26.23 0.60
CA LYS A 23 -9.50 27.11 1.63
C LYS A 23 -9.41 26.46 3.00
N LYS A 24 -9.30 27.28 4.05
CA LYS A 24 -9.47 26.84 5.45
C LYS A 24 -10.75 26.02 5.59
N GLY A 25 -10.65 24.90 6.30
CA GLY A 25 -11.74 23.95 6.51
C GLY A 25 -11.86 22.86 5.43
N THR A 26 -11.16 22.97 4.29
CA THR A 26 -11.16 21.91 3.27
C THR A 26 -10.57 20.62 3.83
N VAL A 27 -11.28 19.50 3.65
CA VAL A 27 -10.80 18.16 4.02
C VAL A 27 -10.10 17.52 2.82
N VAL A 28 -8.88 17.06 3.03
CA VAL A 28 -8.07 16.34 2.04
C VAL A 28 -7.96 14.89 2.48
N GLN A 29 -8.35 13.95 1.62
CA GLN A 29 -8.27 12.53 1.87
C GLN A 29 -7.37 11.85 0.84
N ILE A 30 -6.52 10.93 1.31
CA ILE A 30 -5.69 10.07 0.44
C ILE A 30 -6.49 8.81 0.10
N PRO A 31 -6.78 8.52 -1.18
CA PRO A 31 -7.57 7.36 -1.57
C PRO A 31 -6.74 6.07 -1.60
N ILE A 32 -6.21 5.66 -0.44
CA ILE A 32 -5.27 4.51 -0.32
C ILE A 32 -5.81 3.24 -0.99
N TYR A 33 -7.09 2.93 -0.79
CA TYR A 33 -7.73 1.74 -1.38
C TYR A 33 -7.64 1.72 -2.92
N ALA A 34 -7.88 2.88 -3.54
CA ALA A 34 -7.83 3.02 -5.00
C ALA A 34 -6.39 3.00 -5.50
N ILE A 35 -5.47 3.67 -4.81
CA ILE A 35 -4.03 3.68 -5.15
C ILE A 35 -3.48 2.25 -5.16
N HIS A 36 -3.77 1.45 -4.12
CA HIS A 36 -3.32 0.05 -4.01
C HIS A 36 -3.89 -0.89 -5.08
N ARG A 37 -4.94 -0.47 -5.79
CA ARG A 37 -5.60 -1.24 -6.85
C ARG A 37 -5.43 -0.62 -8.22
N ASN A 38 -4.65 0.46 -8.32
CA ASN A 38 -4.41 1.10 -9.59
C ASN A 38 -3.44 0.23 -10.41
N PRO A 39 -3.86 -0.29 -11.59
CA PRO A 39 -3.00 -1.09 -12.46
C PRO A 39 -1.75 -0.35 -12.94
N ASP A 40 -1.77 0.99 -12.95
CA ASP A 40 -0.61 1.81 -13.34
C ASP A 40 0.55 1.72 -12.34
N PHE A 41 0.25 1.41 -11.06
CA PHE A 41 1.24 1.31 -9.99
C PHE A 41 1.50 -0.13 -9.54
N PHE A 42 0.47 -0.97 -9.60
CA PHE A 42 0.53 -2.35 -9.16
C PHE A 42 0.01 -3.23 -10.28
N ARG A 43 0.89 -4.08 -10.83
CA ARG A 43 0.44 -5.16 -11.71
C ARG A 43 -0.58 -5.98 -10.94
N ILE A 44 -1.80 -6.03 -11.48
CA ILE A 44 -2.82 -6.93 -10.96
C ILE A 44 -2.25 -8.34 -11.16
N PRO A 45 -2.07 -9.14 -10.09
CA PRO A 45 -1.65 -10.52 -10.25
C PRO A 45 -2.75 -11.21 -11.05
N THR A 46 -2.53 -11.42 -12.35
CA THR A 46 -3.32 -12.39 -13.09
C THR A 46 -2.98 -13.74 -12.50
N LEU A 47 -4.00 -14.55 -12.22
CA LEU A 47 -3.88 -15.84 -11.52
C LEU A 47 -2.84 -16.78 -12.16
N SER A 48 -2.54 -16.57 -13.45
CA SER A 48 -1.55 -17.30 -14.22
C SER A 48 -0.09 -17.01 -13.89
N THR A 49 0.25 -15.88 -13.24
CA THR A 49 1.66 -15.58 -12.91
C THR A 49 1.98 -16.13 -11.53
N ARG A 50 2.41 -17.40 -11.48
CA ARG A 50 3.19 -17.95 -10.34
C ARG A 50 4.50 -17.21 -10.09
N GLU A 51 4.86 -16.31 -10.99
CA GLU A 51 5.98 -15.40 -10.82
C GLU A 51 5.66 -14.45 -9.68
N VAL A 52 6.33 -14.66 -8.54
CA VAL A 52 6.51 -13.62 -7.53
C VAL A 52 6.99 -12.40 -8.30
N PRO A 53 6.28 -11.25 -8.27
CA PRO A 53 6.76 -10.05 -8.91
C PRO A 53 8.20 -9.85 -8.45
N ARG A 54 9.17 -10.08 -9.34
CA ARG A 54 10.54 -9.64 -9.08
C ARG A 54 10.40 -8.19 -8.69
N LYS A 55 11.11 -7.80 -7.63
CA LYS A 55 11.09 -6.45 -7.05
C LYS A 55 11.16 -5.45 -8.20
N ASP A 56 10.00 -5.06 -8.73
CA ASP A 56 9.93 -4.28 -9.94
C ASP A 56 10.55 -2.96 -9.50
N GLU A 57 11.64 -2.63 -10.16
CA GLU A 57 12.42 -1.45 -9.85
C GLU A 57 11.45 -0.27 -9.95
N SER A 58 11.25 0.40 -8.81
CA SER A 58 10.32 1.51 -8.59
C SER A 58 8.83 1.18 -8.44
N VAL A 59 8.44 0.60 -7.30
CA VAL A 59 7.16 1.01 -6.69
C VAL A 59 7.24 2.52 -6.51
N ALA A 60 6.49 3.28 -7.32
CA ALA A 60 6.55 4.73 -7.32
C ALA A 60 6.37 5.26 -5.89
N GLU A 61 7.13 6.30 -5.54
CA GLU A 61 7.14 6.85 -4.19
C GLU A 61 5.70 7.13 -3.71
N MET A 62 5.40 6.83 -2.44
CA MET A 62 4.08 7.02 -1.83
C MET A 62 2.91 6.22 -2.46
N THR A 63 3.15 5.21 -3.30
CA THR A 63 2.06 4.34 -3.79
C THR A 63 1.72 3.20 -2.83
N PHE A 64 2.71 2.60 -2.17
CA PHE A 64 2.48 1.57 -1.15
C PHE A 64 2.34 2.15 0.27
N GLN A 65 1.11 2.54 0.62
CA GLN A 65 0.78 3.13 1.94
C GLN A 65 0.05 2.18 2.92
N ALA A 66 0.39 0.88 2.95
CA ALA A 66 -0.24 -0.09 3.89
C ALA A 66 -0.04 0.27 5.38
N PHE A 67 1.06 0.98 5.68
CA PHE A 67 1.40 1.48 7.01
C PHE A 67 1.23 3.00 7.14
N GLY A 68 0.53 3.63 6.19
CA GLY A 68 0.47 5.09 6.04
C GLY A 68 1.72 5.66 5.36
N GLY A 69 1.93 6.97 5.53
CA GLY A 69 3.05 7.69 4.93
C GLY A 69 3.28 9.06 5.58
N GLY A 70 4.44 9.64 5.32
CA GLY A 70 4.85 10.93 5.89
C GLY A 70 5.02 10.90 7.42
N PRO A 71 4.87 12.06 8.11
CA PRO A 71 5.16 12.19 9.54
C PRO A 71 4.29 11.34 10.48
N ARG A 72 3.19 10.76 9.98
CA ARG A 72 2.28 9.90 10.76
C ARG A 72 2.26 8.46 10.23
N VAL A 73 3.39 7.99 9.69
CA VAL A 73 3.59 6.57 9.33
C VAL A 73 3.56 5.69 10.58
N CYS A 74 3.11 4.44 10.45
CA CYS A 74 3.06 3.48 11.54
C CYS A 74 4.45 3.26 12.15
N ILE A 75 4.60 3.61 13.43
CA ILE A 75 5.83 3.39 14.19
C ILE A 75 6.21 1.90 14.29
N GLY A 76 5.20 1.02 14.27
CA GLY A 76 5.36 -0.43 14.32
C GLY A 76 5.64 -1.10 12.97
N MET A 77 5.77 -0.35 11.87
CA MET A 77 5.94 -0.93 10.52
C MET A 77 7.11 -1.93 10.47
N ARG A 78 8.27 -1.56 11.03
CA ARG A 78 9.45 -2.44 11.02
C ARG A 78 9.22 -3.71 11.84
N PHE A 79 8.60 -3.58 13.00
CA PHE A 79 8.28 -4.72 13.87
C PHE A 79 7.29 -5.67 13.18
N ALA A 80 6.18 -5.15 12.66
CA ALA A 80 5.16 -5.94 11.95
C ALA A 80 5.75 -6.70 10.75
N MET A 81 6.62 -6.04 9.96
CA MET A 81 7.28 -6.69 8.82
C MET A 81 8.23 -7.82 9.25
N SER A 82 8.95 -7.65 10.36
CA SER A 82 9.81 -8.71 10.92
C SER A 82 8.98 -9.89 11.44
N GLU A 83 7.95 -9.62 12.24
CA GLU A 83 7.06 -10.65 12.76
C GLU A 83 6.37 -11.44 11.65
N MET A 84 5.88 -10.76 10.60
CA MET A 84 5.23 -11.44 9.47
C MET A 84 6.19 -12.37 8.73
N LYS A 85 7.46 -11.96 8.55
CA LYS A 85 8.49 -12.81 7.95
C LYS A 85 8.79 -14.04 8.81
N ILE A 86 8.91 -13.85 10.13
CA ILE A 86 9.16 -14.96 11.07
C ILE A 86 7.97 -15.93 11.07
N ALA A 87 6.74 -15.42 11.14
CA ALA A 87 5.53 -16.23 11.10
C ALA A 87 5.45 -17.06 9.81
N LEU A 88 5.67 -16.42 8.65
CA LEU A 88 5.67 -17.11 7.36
C LEU A 88 6.77 -18.17 7.26
N ALA A 89 8.00 -17.84 7.69
CA ALA A 89 9.11 -18.81 7.71
C ALA A 89 8.81 -20.01 8.59
N LYS A 90 8.22 -19.80 9.77
CA LYS A 90 7.79 -20.89 10.67
C LYS A 90 6.68 -21.74 10.07
N LEU A 91 5.71 -21.14 9.39
CA LEU A 91 4.62 -21.86 8.73
C LEU A 91 5.17 -22.79 7.63
N ILE A 92 5.99 -22.24 6.73
CA ILE A 92 6.51 -22.99 5.58
C ILE A 92 7.53 -24.06 6.01
N SER A 93 8.32 -23.81 7.07
CA SER A 93 9.33 -24.78 7.54
C SER A 93 8.77 -25.93 8.37
N ARG A 94 7.61 -25.77 9.01
CA ARG A 94 7.07 -26.76 9.95
C ARG A 94 5.80 -27.45 9.47
N PHE A 95 5.09 -26.87 8.50
CA PHE A 95 3.82 -27.41 8.04
C PHE A 95 3.84 -27.65 6.53
N LYS A 96 3.21 -28.74 6.11
CA LYS A 96 2.85 -28.95 4.71
C LYS A 96 1.48 -28.34 4.47
N ILE A 97 1.43 -27.27 3.69
CA ILE A 97 0.19 -26.59 3.32
C ILE A 97 -0.37 -27.30 2.08
N THR A 98 -1.57 -27.83 2.18
CA THR A 98 -2.32 -28.42 1.05
C THR A 98 -3.62 -27.67 0.86
N ASP A 99 -4.17 -27.71 -0.35
CA ASP A 99 -5.51 -27.26 -0.64
C ASP A 99 -6.57 -28.18 -0.02
N SER A 100 -7.79 -27.66 0.13
CA SER A 100 -8.97 -28.43 0.49
C SER A 100 -10.00 -28.33 -0.63
N PRO A 101 -11.04 -29.20 -0.67
CA PRO A 101 -12.10 -29.11 -1.67
C PRO A 101 -12.83 -27.76 -1.70
N GLN A 102 -12.74 -26.96 -0.63
CA GLN A 102 -13.31 -25.63 -0.52
C GLN A 102 -12.36 -24.52 -0.98
N THR A 103 -11.08 -24.84 -1.17
CA THR A 103 -10.09 -23.90 -1.70
C THR A 103 -10.43 -23.62 -3.16
N LYS A 104 -10.97 -22.42 -3.43
CA LYS A 104 -11.08 -21.90 -4.79
C LYS A 104 -9.68 -21.59 -5.31
N LEU A 105 -9.02 -22.60 -5.85
CA LEU A 105 -7.85 -22.43 -6.69
C LEU A 105 -8.34 -21.80 -8.00
N THR A 106 -8.41 -20.47 -8.00
CA THR A 106 -8.58 -19.73 -9.25
C THR A 106 -7.21 -19.81 -9.92
N LEU A 107 -7.05 -20.77 -10.84
CA LEU A 107 -5.84 -20.92 -11.68
C LEU A 107 -5.95 -20.00 -12.89
#